data_AF-A0A2E9J132-F1
#
_entry.id   AF-A0A2E9J132-F1
#
_cell.length_a   1.000
_cell.length_b   1.000
_cell.length_c   1.000
_cell.angle_alpha   90.00
_cell.angle_beta   90.00
_cell.angle_gamma   90.00
#
_symmetry.space_group_name_H-M   'P 1'
#
loop_
_entity.id
_entity.type
_entity.pdbx_description
1 polymer ?
#
loop_
_entity_poly.entity_id
_entity_poly.type
_entity_poly.pdbx_seq_one_letter_code
_entity_poly.pdbx_strand_id
1 'polypeptide(L)'
;MKLNANPALVAAPLFGLLIPLTLQSPAWASTEVSEEVHEKCLKASDYLGCVEAQTEGISPITTSNNIDRFGLQTPRGAVAHTRRDGAISYFFPDSVVAVKNKNKYGRYLSWRYIYHYNDPGTPGYWKPGTQTCTGVGSLKKCVQTASVFVRGRPSGPRSLSWRVDGDCIDYTAKWEKDGKPWQSLKGGRSFESEKLEEAREILQSYCPKIDQLKQSPRAI
;
A
#
# COMPACT_ATOMS: atom_id res chain seq x y z
N MET A 1 -9.74 79.58 -29.26
CA MET A 1 -8.63 79.45 -28.28
C MET A 1 -9.19 79.82 -26.92
N LYS A 2 -9.35 78.83 -26.03
CA LYS A 2 -10.16 78.93 -24.81
C LYS A 2 -9.31 79.23 -23.57
N LEU A 3 -9.96 79.96 -22.68
CA LEU A 3 -9.57 80.53 -21.40
C LEU A 3 -9.38 79.52 -20.25
N ASN A 4 -8.66 80.04 -19.24
CA ASN A 4 -8.92 79.97 -17.80
C ASN A 4 -8.22 78.95 -16.89
N ALA A 5 -7.93 79.50 -15.70
CA ALA A 5 -7.07 79.06 -14.62
C ALA A 5 -7.83 78.41 -13.45
N ASN A 6 -7.11 77.57 -12.69
CA ASN A 6 -7.13 77.33 -11.21
C ASN A 6 -8.47 76.94 -10.50
N PRO A 7 -8.46 76.47 -9.23
CA PRO A 7 -7.56 75.52 -8.55
C PRO A 7 -8.32 74.53 -7.59
N ALA A 8 -7.55 73.66 -6.92
CA ALA A 8 -7.70 73.19 -5.53
C ALA A 8 -8.68 72.05 -5.14
N LEU A 9 -8.20 71.29 -4.12
CA LEU A 9 -8.92 70.43 -3.16
C LEU A 9 -9.50 69.10 -3.73
N VAL A 10 -9.44 67.91 -3.12
CA VAL A 10 -9.52 67.47 -1.72
C VAL A 10 -8.85 66.09 -1.58
N ALA A 11 -8.32 65.80 -0.39
CA ALA A 11 -7.80 64.52 0.07
C ALA A 11 -8.85 63.38 0.18
N ALA A 12 -8.44 62.14 -0.07
CA ALA A 12 -8.82 60.95 0.72
C ALA A 12 -8.05 59.71 0.22
N PRO A 13 -7.39 58.92 1.09
CA PRO A 13 -6.85 57.63 0.71
C PRO A 13 -7.95 56.58 0.84
N LEU A 14 -8.46 56.09 -0.29
CA LEU A 14 -9.26 54.87 -0.32
C LEU A 14 -8.27 53.69 -0.27
N PHE A 15 -8.14 53.11 0.92
CA PHE A 15 -7.53 51.81 1.17
C PHE A 15 -8.29 50.74 0.36
N GLY A 16 -7.86 50.54 -0.89
CA GLY A 16 -8.20 49.35 -1.67
C GLY A 16 -7.43 48.17 -1.08
N LEU A 17 -8.12 47.34 -0.30
CA LEU A 17 -7.68 46.01 0.09
C LEU A 17 -7.45 45.17 -1.19
N LEU A 18 -6.24 45.21 -1.72
CA LEU A 18 -5.69 44.16 -2.57
C LEU A 18 -5.46 42.96 -1.66
N ILE A 19 -6.39 42.00 -1.69
CA ILE A 19 -6.13 40.65 -1.17
C ILE A 19 -5.17 40.00 -2.16
N PRO A 20 -3.90 39.74 -1.80
CA PRO A 20 -3.09 38.87 -2.62
C PRO A 20 -3.68 37.46 -2.45
N LEU A 21 -4.26 36.90 -3.52
CA LEU A 21 -4.41 35.45 -3.62
C LEU A 21 -2.99 34.86 -3.65
N THR A 22 -2.41 34.64 -2.48
CA THR A 22 -1.32 33.68 -2.36
C THR A 22 -1.94 32.32 -2.62
N LEU A 23 -1.73 31.78 -3.83
CA LEU A 23 -1.74 30.34 -4.02
C LEU A 23 -0.70 29.76 -3.06
N GLN A 24 -1.12 29.41 -1.84
CA GLN A 24 -0.40 28.42 -1.05
C GLN A 24 -0.60 27.09 -1.76
N SER A 25 0.30 26.79 -2.70
CA SER A 25 0.64 25.41 -2.98
C SER A 25 0.90 24.74 -1.63
N PRO A 26 0.26 23.61 -1.29
CA PRO A 26 0.74 22.83 -0.17
C PRO A 26 2.17 22.44 -0.52
N ALA A 27 3.13 23.08 0.14
CA ALA A 27 4.49 22.58 0.21
C ALA A 27 4.37 21.19 0.80
N TRP A 28 4.40 20.17 -0.07
CA TRP A 28 4.71 18.82 0.35
C TRP A 28 6.15 18.92 0.82
N ALA A 29 6.31 19.17 2.11
CA ALA A 29 7.59 19.06 2.77
C ALA A 29 8.04 17.61 2.57
N SER A 30 8.92 17.39 1.60
CA SER A 30 9.81 16.25 1.61
C SER A 30 10.58 16.37 2.91
N THR A 31 10.17 15.62 3.93
CA THR A 31 10.96 15.47 5.15
C THR A 31 12.23 14.74 4.77
N GLU A 32 13.22 15.49 4.29
CA GLU A 32 14.60 15.03 4.22
C GLU A 32 15.03 14.68 5.64
N VAL A 33 15.21 13.38 5.88
CA VAL A 33 15.74 12.88 7.15
C VAL A 33 17.12 13.51 7.33
N SER A 34 17.30 14.31 8.38
CA SER A 34 18.58 14.98 8.64
C SER A 34 19.71 13.94 8.74
N GLU A 35 20.87 14.27 8.19
CA GLU A 35 22.06 13.39 8.17
C GLU A 35 22.46 12.92 9.59
N GLU A 36 22.20 13.75 10.60
CA GLU A 36 22.42 13.43 12.01
C GLU A 36 21.50 12.32 12.54
N VAL A 37 20.22 12.31 12.15
CA VAL A 37 19.26 11.25 12.53
C VAL A 37 19.57 9.95 11.79
N HIS A 38 20.01 10.04 10.54
CA HIS A 38 20.46 8.89 9.74
C HIS A 38 21.62 8.15 10.41
N GLU A 39 22.68 8.87 10.81
CA GLU A 39 23.86 8.29 11.50
C GLU A 39 23.50 7.60 12.82
N LYS A 40 22.57 8.17 13.60
CA LYS A 40 22.12 7.60 14.88
C LYS A 40 21.30 6.32 14.69
N CYS A 41 20.46 6.27 13.65
CA CYS A 41 19.55 5.16 13.42
C CYS A 41 20.15 4.02 12.59
N LEU A 42 21.31 4.24 11.96
CA LEU A 42 22.04 3.25 11.15
C LEU A 42 22.37 1.94 11.88
N LYS A 43 22.51 1.98 13.21
CA LYS A 43 22.79 0.81 14.06
C LYS A 43 21.55 0.20 14.70
N ALA A 44 20.38 0.82 14.54
CA ALA A 44 19.14 0.32 15.10
C ALA A 44 18.67 -0.91 14.30
N SER A 45 18.16 -1.92 15.01
CA SER A 45 17.49 -3.06 14.36
C SER A 45 16.22 -2.63 13.63
N ASP A 46 15.69 -1.45 13.97
CA ASP A 46 14.55 -0.78 13.34
C ASP A 46 14.95 0.66 13.00
N TYR A 47 15.50 0.82 11.80
CA TYR A 47 15.98 2.11 11.31
C TYR A 47 14.83 3.12 11.17
N LEU A 48 13.67 2.71 10.64
CA LEU A 48 12.55 3.61 10.39
C LEU A 48 11.83 3.99 11.69
N GLY A 49 11.62 3.04 12.60
CA GLY A 49 11.08 3.34 13.94
C GLY A 49 12.01 4.24 14.76
N CYS A 50 13.33 4.09 14.60
CA CYS A 50 14.30 5.01 15.17
C CYS A 50 14.21 6.41 14.55
N VAL A 51 14.12 6.51 13.21
CA VAL A 51 13.97 7.79 12.52
C VAL A 51 12.70 8.49 12.98
N GLU A 52 11.57 7.79 12.97
CA GLU A 52 10.27 8.31 13.42
C GLU A 52 10.32 8.81 14.87
N ALA A 53 10.90 8.03 15.79
CA ALA A 53 11.05 8.40 17.21
C ALA A 53 11.99 9.60 17.45
N GLN A 54 12.92 9.86 16.53
CA GLN A 54 13.83 10.99 16.58
C GLN A 54 13.26 12.25 15.89
N THR A 55 12.37 12.07 14.91
CA THR A 55 11.76 13.20 14.17
C THR A 55 10.49 13.75 14.81
N GLU A 56 9.66 12.94 15.49
CA GLU A 56 8.46 13.44 16.18
C GLU A 56 8.18 12.66 17.48
N GLY A 57 7.96 13.39 18.58
CA GLY A 57 7.66 12.86 19.91
C GLY A 57 6.27 12.21 20.06
N ILE A 58 5.89 11.33 19.13
CA ILE A 58 4.67 10.52 19.22
C ILE A 58 5.07 9.16 19.76
N SER A 59 4.67 8.91 21.00
CA SER A 59 4.85 7.64 21.69
C SER A 59 4.41 6.44 20.82
N PRO A 60 5.06 5.27 20.98
CA PRO A 60 4.55 4.05 20.39
C PRO A 60 3.11 3.88 20.85
N ILE A 61 2.18 3.60 19.93
CA ILE A 61 0.77 3.36 20.26
C ILE A 61 0.70 2.04 21.04
N THR A 62 0.97 2.09 22.34
CA THR A 62 0.57 1.10 23.33
C THR A 62 -0.78 1.56 23.89
N THR A 63 -1.86 1.26 23.16
CA THR A 63 -3.23 1.40 23.71
C THR A 63 -3.98 0.06 23.62
N SER A 64 -3.76 -0.76 24.65
CA SER A 64 -4.68 -1.66 25.38
C SER A 64 -5.74 -2.56 24.72
N ASN A 65 -5.98 -2.57 23.41
CA ASN A 65 -6.83 -3.57 22.76
C ASN A 65 -6.10 -4.03 21.50
N ASN A 66 -5.89 -5.33 21.29
CA ASN A 66 -5.20 -5.90 20.12
C ASN A 66 -5.99 -5.65 18.81
N ILE A 67 -6.33 -4.41 18.50
CA ILE A 67 -7.21 -3.96 17.44
C ILE A 67 -6.54 -2.75 16.77
N ASP A 68 -6.52 -2.73 15.45
CA ASP A 68 -5.91 -1.66 14.68
C ASP A 68 -6.92 -0.59 14.23
N ARG A 69 -6.46 0.38 13.42
CA ARG A 69 -7.29 1.48 12.92
C ARG A 69 -8.51 1.05 12.09
N PHE A 70 -8.54 -0.20 11.62
CA PHE A 70 -9.66 -0.76 10.87
C PHE A 70 -10.66 -1.50 11.76
N GLY A 71 -10.42 -1.57 13.07
CA GLY A 71 -11.21 -2.42 13.96
C GLY A 71 -10.87 -3.91 13.82
N LEU A 72 -9.74 -4.25 13.19
CA LEU A 72 -9.30 -5.63 12.98
C LEU A 72 -8.24 -6.04 13.99
N GLN A 73 -8.21 -7.32 14.34
CA GLN A 73 -7.28 -7.82 15.36
C GLN A 73 -5.82 -7.71 14.91
N THR A 74 -4.98 -7.03 15.68
CA THR A 74 -3.54 -6.95 15.46
C THR A 74 -2.92 -8.35 15.63
N PRO A 75 -2.26 -8.91 14.60
CA PRO A 75 -1.63 -10.21 14.73
C PRO A 75 -0.47 -10.20 15.73
N ARG A 76 -0.46 -11.15 16.68
CA ARG A 76 0.61 -11.28 17.66
C ARG A 76 1.93 -11.70 17.00
N GLY A 77 3.03 -11.10 17.44
CA GLY A 77 4.37 -11.39 16.93
C GLY A 77 4.65 -10.84 15.52
N ALA A 78 3.77 -9.97 15.02
CA ALA A 78 3.99 -9.27 13.77
C ALA A 78 4.58 -7.87 14.00
N VAL A 79 5.41 -7.42 13.05
CA VAL A 79 5.88 -6.05 12.92
C VAL A 79 4.93 -5.35 11.95
N ALA A 80 4.32 -4.25 12.38
CA ALA A 80 3.40 -3.47 11.57
C ALA A 80 4.16 -2.45 10.70
N HIS A 81 3.77 -2.34 9.44
CA HIS A 81 4.24 -1.35 8.50
C HIS A 81 3.03 -0.61 7.90
N THR A 82 2.96 0.70 8.14
CA THR A 82 1.89 1.54 7.61
C THR A 82 2.25 1.99 6.21
N ARG A 83 1.34 1.76 5.27
CA ARG A 83 1.52 2.08 3.85
C ARG A 83 0.89 3.41 3.48
N ARG A 84 1.37 4.00 2.38
CA ARG A 84 0.89 5.29 1.85
C ARG A 84 -0.56 5.23 1.36
N ASP A 85 -1.02 4.07 0.91
CA ASP A 85 -2.44 3.84 0.58
C ASP A 85 -3.36 3.80 1.81
N GLY A 86 -2.79 3.94 3.02
CA GLY A 86 -3.53 3.86 4.26
C GLY A 86 -3.86 2.41 4.65
N ALA A 87 -3.22 1.39 4.07
CA ALA A 87 -3.25 0.02 4.56
C ALA A 87 -2.18 -0.26 5.63
N ILE A 88 -2.27 -1.41 6.29
CA ILE A 88 -1.26 -1.88 7.24
C ILE A 88 -0.80 -3.29 6.82
N SER A 89 0.51 -3.46 6.62
CA SER A 89 1.16 -4.75 6.42
C SER A 89 1.74 -5.25 7.75
N TYR A 90 1.39 -6.47 8.15
CA TYR A 90 1.89 -7.13 9.36
C TYR A 90 2.85 -8.24 8.95
N PHE A 91 4.14 -7.96 9.04
CA PHE A 91 5.21 -8.91 8.73
C PHE A 91 5.50 -9.81 9.93
N PHE A 92 5.73 -11.12 9.71
CA PHE A 92 6.06 -12.06 10.78
C PHE A 92 7.53 -12.51 10.66
N PRO A 93 8.46 -11.95 11.46
CA PRO A 93 9.87 -12.36 11.45
C PRO A 93 10.06 -13.87 11.62
N ASP A 94 9.31 -14.48 12.53
CA ASP A 94 9.39 -15.92 12.83
C ASP A 94 8.84 -16.81 11.70
N SER A 95 8.17 -16.22 10.70
CA SER A 95 7.65 -16.94 9.53
C SER A 95 8.67 -17.14 8.43
N VAL A 96 9.82 -16.45 8.49
CA VAL A 96 10.84 -16.53 7.44
C VAL A 96 11.56 -17.88 7.53
N VAL A 97 11.49 -18.64 6.44
CA VAL A 97 12.06 -19.99 6.33
C VAL A 97 12.83 -20.15 5.03
N ALA A 98 13.90 -20.96 5.08
CA ALA A 98 14.57 -21.42 3.87
C ALA A 98 13.71 -22.52 3.22
N VAL A 99 13.48 -22.40 1.91
CA VAL A 99 12.65 -23.33 1.14
C VAL A 99 13.49 -24.07 0.11
N LYS A 100 13.10 -25.32 -0.16
CA LYS A 100 13.88 -26.25 -0.97
C LYS A 100 13.64 -25.99 -2.45
N ASN A 101 14.68 -26.03 -3.28
CA ASN A 101 14.55 -26.14 -4.73
C ASN A 101 15.48 -27.25 -5.23
N LYS A 102 14.94 -28.21 -6.01
CA LYS A 102 15.70 -29.36 -6.55
C LYS A 102 16.59 -30.03 -5.49
N ASN A 103 16.00 -30.27 -4.32
CA ASN A 103 16.64 -30.88 -3.15
C ASN A 103 17.72 -30.06 -2.42
N LYS A 104 17.90 -28.78 -2.74
CA LYS A 104 18.88 -27.90 -2.06
C LYS A 104 18.18 -26.73 -1.36
N TYR A 105 18.71 -26.32 -0.22
CA TYR A 105 18.39 -25.06 0.44
C TYR A 105 19.42 -23.98 0.08
N GLY A 106 19.22 -22.74 0.52
CA GLY A 106 20.22 -21.67 0.42
C GLY A 106 20.01 -20.65 -0.70
N ARG A 107 18.99 -20.82 -1.56
CA ARG A 107 18.63 -19.82 -2.60
C ARG A 107 17.33 -19.10 -2.32
N TYR A 108 16.33 -19.81 -1.81
CA TYR A 108 14.98 -19.29 -1.71
C TYR A 108 14.52 -19.18 -0.27
N LEU A 109 13.77 -18.11 -0.01
CA LEU A 109 13.08 -17.86 1.25
C LEU A 109 11.57 -17.87 1.03
N SER A 110 10.83 -18.21 2.08
CA SER A 110 9.40 -18.01 2.14
C SER A 110 9.02 -17.32 3.44
N TRP A 111 8.08 -16.38 3.39
CA TRP A 111 7.59 -15.69 4.56
C TRP A 111 6.11 -15.35 4.42
N ARG A 112 5.51 -14.89 5.52
CA ARG A 112 4.10 -14.52 5.58
C ARG A 112 3.95 -13.08 6.03
N TYR A 113 2.91 -12.45 5.52
CA TYR A 113 2.40 -11.20 6.08
C TYR A 113 0.86 -11.20 6.03
N ILE A 114 0.26 -10.34 6.85
CA ILE A 114 -1.17 -10.05 6.84
C ILE A 114 -1.38 -8.60 6.42
N TYR A 115 -2.35 -8.35 5.56
CA TYR A 115 -2.66 -7.04 5.03
C TYR A 115 -4.03 -6.60 5.49
N HIS A 116 -4.11 -5.49 6.22
CA HIS A 116 -5.37 -4.87 6.63
C HIS A 116 -5.63 -3.61 5.81
N TYR A 117 -6.81 -3.51 5.23
CA TYR A 117 -7.21 -2.39 4.36
C TYR A 117 -8.72 -2.17 4.39
N ASN A 118 -9.16 -0.98 4.00
CA ASN A 118 -10.57 -0.71 3.74
C ASN A 118 -10.91 -1.02 2.29
N ASP A 119 -11.89 -1.89 2.11
CA ASP A 119 -12.39 -2.22 0.79
C ASP A 119 -13.55 -1.30 0.39
N PRO A 120 -13.49 -0.66 -0.78
CA PRO A 120 -14.56 0.23 -1.24
C PRO A 120 -15.87 -0.52 -1.57
N GLY A 121 -15.85 -1.85 -1.64
CA GLY A 121 -16.98 -2.66 -2.08
C GLY A 121 -17.20 -2.58 -3.60
N THR A 122 -18.27 -3.22 -4.07
CA THR A 122 -18.74 -3.06 -5.45
C THR A 122 -20.25 -2.85 -5.46
N PRO A 123 -20.77 -1.96 -6.31
CA PRO A 123 -22.21 -1.82 -6.47
C PRO A 123 -22.81 -3.10 -7.07
N GLY A 124 -24.06 -3.39 -6.71
CA GLY A 124 -24.84 -4.42 -7.41
C GLY A 124 -25.29 -3.93 -8.78
N TYR A 125 -25.62 -4.85 -9.68
CA TYR A 125 -26.10 -4.52 -11.01
C TYR A 125 -27.16 -5.51 -11.48
N TRP A 126 -28.01 -5.08 -12.41
CA TRP A 126 -28.98 -5.96 -13.07
C TRP A 126 -28.31 -6.69 -14.23
N LYS A 127 -28.29 -8.01 -14.19
CA LYS A 127 -27.91 -8.84 -15.34
C LYS A 127 -29.15 -9.02 -16.21
N PRO A 128 -29.15 -8.52 -17.46
CA PRO A 128 -30.30 -8.66 -18.34
C PRO A 128 -30.55 -10.14 -18.66
N GLY A 129 -31.83 -10.49 -18.74
CA GLY A 129 -32.27 -11.77 -19.26
C GLY A 129 -31.90 -11.96 -20.73
N THR A 130 -31.73 -13.20 -21.16
CA THR A 130 -31.50 -13.57 -22.56
C THR A 130 -32.68 -14.35 -23.10
N GLN A 131 -32.99 -14.16 -24.38
CA GLN A 131 -33.92 -14.99 -25.12
C GLN A 131 -33.15 -15.87 -26.09
N THR A 132 -33.26 -17.18 -25.93
CA THR A 132 -32.63 -18.14 -26.83
C THR A 132 -33.73 -18.84 -27.61
N CYS A 133 -33.70 -18.72 -28.93
CA CYS A 133 -34.64 -19.41 -29.81
C CYS A 133 -33.92 -20.54 -30.56
N THR A 134 -34.54 -21.71 -30.62
CA THR A 134 -34.08 -22.85 -31.43
C THR A 134 -35.16 -23.22 -32.45
N GLY A 135 -34.74 -23.73 -33.62
CA GLY A 135 -35.63 -24.06 -34.72
C GLY A 135 -35.91 -22.90 -35.70
N VAL A 136 -36.57 -23.22 -36.81
CA VAL A 136 -36.92 -22.29 -37.89
C VAL A 136 -38.40 -22.43 -38.27
N GLY A 137 -39.00 -21.36 -38.79
CA GLY A 137 -40.42 -21.34 -39.18
C GLY A 137 -41.37 -21.59 -37.99
N SER A 138 -42.38 -22.42 -38.21
CA SER A 138 -43.40 -22.77 -37.21
C SER A 138 -42.89 -23.64 -36.05
N LEU A 139 -41.70 -24.22 -36.17
CA LEU A 139 -41.06 -25.02 -35.12
C LEU A 139 -40.11 -24.20 -34.23
N LYS A 140 -40.08 -22.87 -34.39
CA LYS A 140 -39.24 -21.98 -33.57
C LYS A 140 -39.75 -21.97 -32.12
N LYS A 141 -38.94 -22.47 -31.20
CA LYS A 141 -39.19 -22.43 -29.75
C LYS A 141 -38.23 -21.43 -29.12
N CYS A 142 -38.76 -20.47 -28.37
CA CYS A 142 -37.96 -19.50 -27.64
C CYS A 142 -38.08 -19.73 -26.14
N VAL A 143 -36.94 -19.71 -25.45
CA VAL A 143 -36.85 -19.72 -23.98
C VAL A 143 -36.31 -18.37 -23.55
N GLN A 144 -37.05 -17.68 -22.68
CA GLN A 144 -36.63 -16.42 -22.09
C GLN A 144 -36.15 -16.67 -20.66
N THR A 145 -34.95 -16.19 -20.35
CA THR A 145 -34.47 -16.10 -18.97
C THR A 145 -34.81 -14.71 -18.42
N ALA A 146 -35.25 -14.65 -17.17
CA ALA A 146 -35.56 -13.37 -16.52
C ALA A 146 -34.27 -12.60 -16.18
N SER A 147 -34.36 -11.28 -16.09
CA SER A 147 -33.29 -10.46 -15.53
C SER A 147 -33.09 -10.79 -14.05
N VAL A 148 -31.83 -10.85 -13.61
CA VAL A 148 -31.48 -11.18 -12.23
C VAL A 148 -30.63 -10.07 -11.64
N PHE A 149 -30.96 -9.63 -10.42
CA PHE A 149 -30.11 -8.70 -9.69
C PHE A 149 -28.88 -9.43 -9.14
N VAL A 150 -27.71 -9.04 -9.60
CA VAL A 150 -26.43 -9.54 -9.09
C VAL A 150 -26.01 -8.62 -7.96
N ARG A 151 -26.02 -9.16 -6.74
CA ARG A 151 -25.65 -8.42 -5.54
C ARG A 151 -24.16 -8.07 -5.59
N GLY A 152 -23.84 -6.81 -5.33
CA GLY A 152 -22.47 -6.33 -5.21
C GLY A 152 -21.84 -6.77 -3.88
N ARG A 153 -20.57 -6.40 -3.68
CA ARG A 153 -19.80 -6.74 -2.49
C ARG A 153 -19.84 -5.58 -1.49
N PRO A 154 -20.12 -5.83 -0.19
CA PRO A 154 -20.13 -4.77 0.81
C PRO A 154 -18.73 -4.18 1.00
N SER A 155 -18.67 -2.87 1.23
CA SER A 155 -17.48 -2.15 1.66
C SER A 155 -17.12 -2.49 3.11
N GLY A 156 -15.90 -2.12 3.51
CA GLY A 156 -15.46 -2.18 4.91
C GLY A 156 -14.11 -2.86 5.12
N PRO A 157 -13.72 -3.05 6.39
CA PRO A 157 -12.43 -3.63 6.76
C PRO A 157 -12.22 -5.03 6.18
N ARG A 158 -11.05 -5.27 5.61
CA ARG A 158 -10.62 -6.57 5.10
C ARG A 158 -9.25 -6.94 5.64
N SER A 159 -9.06 -8.23 5.83
CA SER A 159 -7.78 -8.84 6.16
C SER A 159 -7.43 -9.88 5.10
N LEU A 160 -6.22 -9.82 4.54
CA LEU A 160 -5.69 -10.81 3.60
C LEU A 160 -4.36 -11.34 4.11
N SER A 161 -4.21 -12.66 4.16
CA SER A 161 -2.93 -13.29 4.43
C SER A 161 -2.25 -13.67 3.13
N TRP A 162 -0.98 -13.29 3.04
CA TRP A 162 -0.13 -13.57 1.90
C TRP A 162 1.05 -14.42 2.31
N ARG A 163 1.47 -15.26 1.37
CA ARG A 163 2.76 -15.91 1.39
C ARG A 163 3.57 -15.41 0.21
N VAL A 164 4.82 -15.11 0.48
CA VAL A 164 5.78 -14.65 -0.53
C VAL A 164 6.92 -15.64 -0.55
N ASP A 165 7.32 -15.97 -1.76
CA ASP A 165 8.53 -16.72 -2.04
C ASP A 165 9.53 -15.76 -2.70
N GLY A 166 10.76 -15.71 -2.19
CA GLY A 166 11.78 -14.79 -2.65
C GLY A 166 13.09 -15.50 -3.02
N ASP A 167 13.78 -14.98 -4.02
CA ASP A 167 15.05 -15.50 -4.55
C ASP A 167 16.21 -14.60 -4.12
N CYS A 168 17.10 -15.12 -3.28
CA CYS A 168 18.23 -14.39 -2.74
C CYS A 168 19.34 -14.10 -3.74
N ILE A 169 19.39 -14.80 -4.88
CA ILE A 169 20.41 -14.61 -5.91
C ILE A 169 19.90 -13.59 -6.94
N ASP A 170 18.69 -13.83 -7.44
CA ASP A 170 18.14 -12.99 -8.49
C ASP A 170 17.46 -11.72 -7.94
N TYR A 171 17.26 -11.63 -6.62
CA TYR A 171 16.45 -10.60 -5.95
C TYR A 171 15.11 -10.44 -6.67
N THR A 172 14.37 -11.54 -6.72
CA THR A 172 13.01 -11.58 -7.26
C THR A 172 12.06 -12.11 -6.20
N ALA A 173 10.78 -11.77 -6.30
CA ALA A 173 9.76 -12.30 -5.40
C ALA A 173 8.49 -12.68 -6.16
N LYS A 174 7.76 -13.65 -5.61
CA LYS A 174 6.47 -14.14 -6.10
C LYS A 174 5.48 -14.23 -4.95
N TRP A 175 4.28 -13.70 -5.16
CA TRP A 175 3.18 -13.79 -4.20
C TRP A 175 2.27 -14.95 -4.60
N GLU A 176 2.05 -15.92 -3.70
CA GLU A 176 1.44 -17.22 -4.03
C GLU A 176 0.02 -17.11 -4.66
N LYS A 177 -0.69 -16.00 -4.44
CA LYS A 177 -2.10 -15.82 -4.84
C LYS A 177 -2.34 -14.62 -5.74
N ASP A 178 -1.31 -13.92 -6.20
CA ASP A 178 -1.50 -12.71 -7.01
C ASP A 178 -1.66 -13.00 -8.50
N GLY A 179 -1.42 -14.25 -8.92
CA GLY A 179 -1.47 -14.69 -10.31
C GLY A 179 -0.37 -14.10 -11.20
N LYS A 180 0.59 -13.36 -10.62
CA LYS A 180 1.66 -12.70 -11.35
C LYS A 180 2.91 -13.59 -11.39
N PRO A 181 3.76 -13.42 -12.42
CA PRO A 181 5.06 -14.07 -12.44
C PRO A 181 5.99 -13.51 -11.36
N TRP A 182 7.17 -14.11 -11.21
CA TRP A 182 8.25 -13.56 -10.41
C TRP A 182 8.55 -12.11 -10.82
N GLN A 183 8.66 -11.23 -9.84
CA GLN A 183 8.87 -9.79 -10.03
C GLN A 183 10.29 -9.44 -9.60
N SER A 184 11.00 -8.69 -10.44
CA SER A 184 12.32 -8.15 -10.11
C SER A 184 12.19 -7.14 -8.97
N LEU A 185 13.04 -7.31 -7.96
CA LEU A 185 13.28 -6.32 -6.92
C LEU A 185 14.53 -5.49 -7.22
N LYS A 186 15.25 -5.80 -8.32
CA LYS A 186 16.36 -5.01 -8.85
C LYS A 186 15.78 -3.85 -9.67
N GLY A 187 15.58 -2.72 -9.01
CA GLY A 187 15.08 -1.46 -9.54
C GLY A 187 15.20 -0.41 -8.44
N GLY A 188 15.15 0.88 -8.75
CA GLY A 188 15.16 1.92 -7.71
C GLY A 188 14.02 1.74 -6.70
N ARG A 189 14.01 2.56 -5.64
CA ARG A 189 12.80 2.69 -4.79
C ARG A 189 11.70 3.31 -5.64
N SER A 190 10.95 2.48 -6.39
CA SER A 190 9.75 2.97 -7.05
C SER A 190 8.70 3.13 -5.97
N PHE A 191 8.39 4.37 -5.63
CA PHE A 191 7.29 4.74 -4.74
C PHE A 191 5.97 4.02 -5.10
N GLU A 192 5.78 3.60 -6.35
CA GLU A 192 4.58 2.92 -6.86
C GLU A 192 4.32 1.50 -6.30
N SER A 193 5.29 0.83 -5.66
CA SER A 193 5.03 -0.54 -5.15
C SER A 193 5.73 -0.86 -3.83
N GLU A 194 5.20 -0.35 -2.73
CA GLU A 194 5.68 -0.62 -1.35
C GLU A 194 5.78 -2.13 -1.07
N LYS A 195 4.90 -2.97 -1.66
CA LYS A 195 5.02 -4.44 -1.56
C LYS A 195 6.39 -4.98 -2.05
N LEU A 196 7.00 -4.35 -3.05
CA LEU A 196 8.30 -4.75 -3.59
C LEU A 196 9.43 -4.26 -2.68
N GLU A 197 9.23 -3.11 -2.05
CA GLU A 197 10.16 -2.54 -1.06
C GLU A 197 10.20 -3.41 0.19
N GLU A 198 9.03 -3.76 0.77
CA GLU A 198 8.92 -4.71 1.88
C GLU A 198 9.62 -6.04 1.56
N ALA A 199 9.38 -6.60 0.38
CA ALA A 199 10.03 -7.84 -0.05
C ALA A 199 11.55 -7.68 -0.17
N ARG A 200 12.02 -6.55 -0.70
CA ARG A 200 13.45 -6.26 -0.85
C ARG A 200 14.14 -6.16 0.51
N GLU A 201 13.55 -5.47 1.46
CA GLU A 201 14.08 -5.33 2.83
C GLU A 201 14.18 -6.67 3.54
N ILE A 202 13.17 -7.53 3.38
CA ILE A 202 13.19 -8.89 3.92
C ILE A 202 14.33 -9.69 3.28
N LEU A 203 14.48 -9.66 1.96
CA LEU A 203 15.61 -10.36 1.32
C LEU A 203 16.96 -9.81 1.78
N GLN A 204 17.13 -8.50 1.89
CA GLN A 204 18.37 -7.89 2.37
C GLN A 204 18.72 -8.32 3.81
N SER A 205 17.72 -8.45 4.68
CA SER A 205 17.91 -8.85 6.08
C SER A 205 18.13 -10.36 6.26
N TYR A 206 17.46 -11.20 5.45
CA TYR A 206 17.43 -12.65 5.68
C TYR A 206 18.29 -13.47 4.73
N CYS A 207 18.58 -12.99 3.52
CA CYS A 207 19.42 -13.72 2.57
C CYS A 207 20.86 -13.97 3.08
N PRO A 208 21.55 -13.00 3.73
CA PRO A 208 22.89 -13.24 4.26
C PRO A 208 22.98 -14.33 5.33
N LYS A 209 21.85 -14.65 5.96
CA LYS A 209 21.74 -15.65 7.04
C LYS A 209 20.87 -16.85 6.66
N ILE A 210 20.63 -17.08 5.37
CA ILE A 210 19.70 -18.12 4.88
C ILE A 210 20.00 -19.52 5.43
N ASP A 211 21.29 -19.86 5.59
CA ASP A 211 21.72 -21.16 6.09
C ASP A 211 21.46 -21.35 7.60
N GLN A 212 21.17 -20.26 8.31
CA GLN A 212 20.83 -20.26 9.75
C GLN A 212 19.31 -20.32 9.98
N LEU A 213 18.50 -20.20 8.91
CA LEU A 213 17.05 -20.17 9.02
C LEU A 213 16.45 -21.57 9.18
N LYS A 214 15.26 -21.62 9.77
CA LYS A 214 14.45 -22.83 9.81
C LYS A 214 14.21 -23.32 8.37
N GLN A 215 14.44 -24.61 8.15
CA GLN A 215 14.20 -25.25 6.86
C GLN A 215 12.75 -25.70 6.75
N SER A 216 12.10 -25.37 5.64
CA SER A 216 10.78 -25.86 5.31
C SER A 216 10.87 -27.00 4.31
N PRO A 217 10.15 -28.13 4.52
CA PRO A 217 10.10 -29.21 3.53
C PRO A 217 9.38 -28.82 2.24
N ARG A 218 8.72 -27.65 2.21
CA ARG A 218 8.07 -27.11 1.03
C ARG A 218 9.10 -26.83 -0.06
N ALA A 219 8.77 -27.28 -1.27
CA ALA A 219 9.54 -26.98 -2.47
C ALA A 219 8.87 -25.86 -3.27
N ILE A 220 9.70 -25.09 -3.99
CA ILE A 220 9.29 -24.12 -5.00
C ILE A 220 9.58 -24.69 -6.39
#